data_AF-A0A249MU52-F1
#
_entry.id   AF-A0A249MU52-F1
#
_cell.length_a   1.000
_cell.length_b   1.000
_cell.length_c   1.000
_cell.angle_alpha   90.00
_cell.angle_beta   90.00
_cell.angle_gamma   90.00
#
_symmetry.space_group_name_H-M   'P 1'
#
loop_
_entity.id
_entity.type
_entity.pdbx_description
1 polymer ?
#
loop_
_entity_poly.entity_id
_entity_poly.type
_entity_poly.pdbx_seq_one_letter_code
_entity_poly.pdbx_strand_id
1 'polypeptide(L)'
;MIVHPPATCLIRARPTKRILLPCYPDPSRKGACSMAQTSAFCLAQQSIHHARSLSETLPNARGVALAAANAWGREAKLAASAERRRATRTITTEDEAIAAEFRAEDDAEAALNTAR
;
A
#
# COMPACT_ATOMS: atom_id res chain seq x y z
N MET A 1 -5.66 -34.33 -16.76
CA MET A 1 -5.07 -33.02 -16.42
C MET A 1 -6.08 -31.95 -16.83
N ILE A 2 -6.87 -31.43 -15.87
CA ILE A 2 -7.90 -30.42 -16.17
C ILE A 2 -7.47 -29.10 -15.52
N VAL A 3 -6.83 -28.27 -16.32
CA VAL A 3 -6.42 -26.91 -15.94
C VAL A 3 -7.68 -26.06 -15.84
N HIS A 4 -8.06 -25.66 -14.63
CA HIS A 4 -9.18 -24.76 -14.41
C HIS A 4 -8.72 -23.32 -14.69
N PRO A 5 -9.40 -22.56 -15.57
CA PRO A 5 -9.06 -21.18 -15.82
C PRO A 5 -9.41 -20.31 -14.60
N PRO A 6 -8.60 -19.29 -14.27
CA PRO A 6 -8.92 -18.38 -13.17
C PRO A 6 -10.16 -17.54 -13.56
N ALA A 7 -11.15 -17.53 -12.66
CA ALA A 7 -12.38 -16.79 -12.83
C ALA A 7 -12.11 -15.30 -13.07
N THR A 8 -12.46 -14.83 -14.27
CA THR A 8 -12.35 -13.43 -14.66
C THR A 8 -13.44 -12.62 -13.94
N CYS A 9 -13.07 -11.91 -12.88
CA CYS A 9 -13.94 -10.87 -12.32
C CYS A 9 -14.07 -9.73 -13.32
N LEU A 10 -15.19 -9.71 -14.05
CA LEU A 10 -15.59 -8.63 -14.96
C LEU A 10 -16.01 -7.38 -14.16
N ILE A 11 -15.05 -6.70 -13.53
CA ILE A 11 -15.20 -5.27 -13.27
C ILE A 11 -14.99 -4.60 -14.63
N ARG A 12 -16.02 -3.91 -15.13
CA ARG A 12 -16.00 -3.15 -16.39
C ARG A 12 -15.01 -1.98 -16.28
N ALA A 13 -13.71 -2.28 -16.31
CA ALA A 13 -12.63 -1.31 -16.37
C ALA A 13 -12.28 -1.09 -17.84
N ARG A 14 -12.40 0.16 -18.32
CA ARG A 14 -11.76 0.53 -19.59
C ARG A 14 -10.25 0.30 -19.44
N PRO A 15 -9.60 -0.47 -20.33
CA PRO A 15 -8.20 -0.83 -20.17
C PRO A 15 -7.33 0.17 -20.91
N THR A 16 -6.43 0.87 -20.24
CA THR A 16 -5.16 1.38 -20.83
C THR A 16 -4.28 2.00 -19.75
N LYS A 17 -3.72 1.15 -18.90
CA LYS A 17 -2.32 1.23 -18.46
C LYS A 17 -2.11 0.10 -17.47
N ARG A 18 -1.33 -0.88 -17.90
CA ARG A 18 -0.81 -1.93 -17.04
C ARG A 18 0.17 -1.26 -16.07
N ILE A 19 -0.34 -0.65 -15.01
CA ILE A 19 0.51 -0.18 -13.92
C ILE A 19 0.95 -1.46 -13.21
N LEU A 20 2.16 -1.92 -13.50
CA LEU A 20 2.86 -2.93 -12.72
C LEU A 20 3.08 -2.32 -11.33
N LEU A 21 2.11 -2.48 -10.42
CA LEU A 21 2.29 -2.11 -9.03
C LEU A 21 3.00 -3.24 -8.28
N PRO A 22 4.05 -2.92 -7.49
CA PRO A 22 4.71 -3.89 -6.63
C PRO A 22 3.71 -4.41 -5.60
N CYS A 23 3.41 -5.70 -5.70
CA CYS A 23 2.65 -6.42 -4.68
C CYS A 23 3.53 -6.57 -3.44
N TYR A 24 3.16 -5.91 -2.34
CA TYR A 24 3.81 -6.14 -1.04
C TYR A 24 3.01 -7.20 -0.26
N PRO A 25 3.66 -8.21 0.32
CA PRO A 25 3.00 -9.22 1.13
C PRO A 25 2.41 -8.60 2.41
N ASP A 26 1.12 -8.86 2.67
CA ASP A 26 0.48 -8.53 3.94
C ASP A 26 0.86 -9.57 5.00
N PRO A 27 1.61 -9.21 6.06
CA PRO A 27 2.04 -10.16 7.08
C PRO A 27 0.88 -10.71 7.95
N SER A 28 -0.32 -10.13 7.87
CA SER A 28 -1.48 -10.47 8.70
C SER A 28 -2.38 -11.54 8.09
N ARG A 29 -2.28 -11.81 6.78
CA ARG A 29 -3.12 -12.80 6.08
C ARG A 29 -2.27 -13.71 5.18
N LYS A 30 -2.02 -14.95 5.63
CA LYS A 30 -1.41 -15.98 4.78
C LYS A 30 -2.27 -16.18 3.52
N GLY A 31 -1.72 -15.83 2.35
CA GLY A 31 -2.29 -16.16 1.05
C GLY A 31 -3.19 -15.10 0.38
N ALA A 32 -3.37 -13.91 0.96
CA ALA A 32 -4.15 -12.85 0.31
C ALA A 32 -3.22 -11.73 -0.21
N CYS A 33 -3.02 -11.69 -1.53
CA CYS A 33 -2.49 -10.51 -2.21
C CYS A 33 -3.57 -9.41 -2.23
N SER A 34 -3.80 -8.79 -1.07
CA SER A 34 -4.54 -7.54 -1.00
C SER A 34 -3.65 -6.46 -1.63
N MET A 35 -4.02 -5.96 -2.81
CA MET A 35 -3.43 -4.73 -3.36
C MET A 35 -3.39 -3.69 -2.25
N ALA A 36 -2.19 -3.31 -1.79
CA ALA A 36 -2.06 -2.30 -0.75
C ALA A 36 -2.66 -1.02 -1.30
N GLN A 37 -3.86 -0.67 -0.85
CA GLN A 37 -4.53 0.55 -1.27
C GLN A 37 -3.73 1.71 -0.72
N THR A 38 -2.97 2.34 -1.61
CA THR A 38 -2.13 3.49 -1.25
C THR A 38 -2.99 4.72 -1.04
N SER A 39 -2.48 5.69 -0.28
CA SER A 39 -3.13 6.98 -0.12
C SER A 39 -3.41 7.65 -1.47
N ALA A 40 -2.46 7.56 -2.41
CA ALA A 40 -2.60 8.05 -3.77
C ALA A 40 -3.75 7.39 -4.54
N PHE A 41 -3.93 6.07 -4.41
CA PHE A 41 -5.05 5.36 -5.04
C PHE A 41 -6.40 5.84 -4.49
N CYS A 42 -6.52 5.94 -3.16
CA CYS A 42 -7.74 6.41 -2.51
C CYS A 42 -8.08 7.86 -2.91
N LEU A 43 -7.07 8.74 -3.05
CA LEU A 43 -7.27 10.11 -3.54
C LEU A 43 -7.72 10.14 -5.00
N ALA A 44 -7.20 9.25 -5.85
CA ALA A 44 -7.66 9.13 -7.23
C ALA A 44 -9.13 8.69 -7.31
N GLN A 45 -9.56 7.75 -6.45
CA GLN A 45 -10.98 7.37 -6.37
C GLN A 45 -11.85 8.52 -5.85
N GLN A 46 -11.38 9.25 -4.83
CA GLN A 46 -12.08 10.44 -4.34
C GLN A 46 -12.33 11.45 -5.46
N SER A 47 -11.32 11.78 -6.27
CA SER A 47 -11.47 12.78 -7.33
C SER A 47 -12.46 12.34 -8.42
N ILE A 48 -12.46 11.06 -8.79
CA ILE A 48 -13.42 10.48 -9.74
C ILE A 48 -14.85 10.62 -9.22
N HIS A 49 -15.09 10.22 -7.97
CA HIS A 49 -16.42 10.29 -7.38
C HIS A 49 -16.88 11.73 -7.13
N HIS A 50 -15.96 12.63 -6.80
CA HIS A 50 -16.25 14.05 -6.69
C HIS A 50 -16.67 14.64 -8.04
N ALA A 51 -15.90 14.39 -9.10
CA ALA A 51 -16.25 14.81 -10.46
C ALA A 51 -17.63 14.26 -10.89
N ARG A 52 -17.90 12.99 -10.57
CA ARG A 52 -19.21 12.36 -10.84
C ARG A 52 -20.35 13.06 -10.12
N SER A 53 -20.17 13.46 -8.86
CA SER A 53 -21.19 14.18 -8.11
C SER A 53 -21.57 15.52 -8.77
N LEU A 54 -20.59 16.20 -9.38
CA LEU A 54 -20.80 17.47 -10.09
C LEU A 54 -21.52 17.28 -11.42
N SER A 55 -21.26 16.18 -12.14
CA SER A 55 -21.90 15.91 -13.44
C SER A 55 -23.30 15.31 -13.34
N GLU A 56 -23.67 14.77 -12.18
CA GLU A 56 -24.92 14.01 -12.01
C GLU A 56 -26.14 14.94 -11.89
N THR A 57 -27.21 14.60 -12.61
CA THR A 57 -28.44 15.42 -12.69
C THR A 57 -29.46 15.02 -11.63
N LEU A 58 -29.49 13.74 -11.26
CA LEU A 58 -30.41 13.24 -10.25
C LEU A 58 -29.89 13.53 -8.83
N PRO A 59 -30.67 14.18 -7.95
CA PRO A 59 -30.22 14.56 -6.60
C PRO A 59 -29.77 13.36 -5.74
N ASN A 60 -30.45 12.22 -5.87
CA ASN A 60 -30.10 11.00 -5.14
C ASN A 60 -28.72 10.45 -5.57
N ALA A 61 -28.46 10.36 -6.87
CA ALA A 61 -27.22 9.85 -7.42
C ALA A 61 -26.04 10.81 -7.13
N ARG A 62 -26.28 12.13 -7.14
CA ARG A 62 -25.33 13.13 -6.67
C ARG A 62 -24.95 12.89 -5.21
N GLY A 63 -25.94 12.68 -4.34
CA GLY A 63 -25.72 12.39 -2.92
C GLY A 63 -24.88 11.13 -2.70
N VAL A 64 -25.17 10.05 -3.43
CA VAL A 64 -24.39 8.81 -3.37
C VAL A 64 -22.95 9.03 -3.84
N ALA A 65 -22.74 9.73 -4.96
CA ALA A 65 -21.40 10.01 -5.48
C ALA A 65 -20.58 10.85 -4.50
N LEU A 66 -21.19 11.85 -3.86
CA LEU A 66 -20.52 12.67 -2.85
C LEU A 66 -20.18 11.86 -1.60
N ALA A 67 -21.10 11.01 -1.13
CA ALA A 67 -20.86 10.12 0.00
C ALA A 67 -19.71 9.15 -0.28
N ALA A 68 -19.65 8.59 -1.49
CA ALA A 68 -18.53 7.76 -1.93
C ALA A 68 -17.21 8.53 -1.96
N ALA A 69 -17.19 9.76 -2.50
CA ALA A 69 -16.00 10.60 -2.51
C ALA A 69 -15.48 10.87 -1.07
N ASN A 70 -16.40 11.13 -0.14
CA ASN A 70 -16.05 11.32 1.27
C ASN A 70 -15.51 10.04 1.93
N ALA A 71 -16.05 8.87 1.60
CA ALA A 71 -15.55 7.59 2.08
C ALA A 71 -14.11 7.34 1.61
N TRP A 72 -13.84 7.54 0.32
CA TRP A 72 -12.50 7.45 -0.25
C TRP A 72 -11.52 8.44 0.37
N GLY A 73 -11.97 9.65 0.69
CA GLY A 73 -11.17 10.64 1.41
C GLY A 73 -10.78 10.20 2.82
N ARG A 74 -11.63 9.44 3.52
CA ARG A 74 -11.27 8.85 4.83
C ARG A 74 -10.27 7.71 4.67
N GLU A 75 -10.49 6.82 3.69
CA GLU A 75 -9.55 5.73 3.41
C GLU A 75 -8.17 6.25 2.98
N ALA A 76 -8.11 7.35 2.24
CA ALA A 76 -6.83 7.99 1.89
C ALA A 76 -6.03 8.40 3.13
N LYS A 77 -6.70 8.93 4.16
CA LYS A 77 -6.04 9.30 5.43
C LYS A 77 -5.54 8.08 6.19
N LEU A 78 -6.34 7.02 6.23
CA LEU A 78 -5.97 5.76 6.88
C LEU A 78 -4.78 5.10 6.17
N ALA A 79 -4.82 5.06 4.83
CA ALA A 79 -3.74 4.57 4.00
C ALA A 79 -2.47 5.41 4.20
N ALA A 80 -2.55 6.74 4.22
CA ALA A 80 -1.40 7.61 4.47
C ALA A 80 -0.76 7.36 5.85
N SER A 81 -1.59 7.14 6.88
CA SER A 81 -1.10 6.76 8.22
C SER A 81 -0.43 5.39 8.22
N ALA A 82 -0.99 4.41 7.51
CA ALA A 82 -0.40 3.08 7.39
C ALA A 82 0.92 3.12 6.61
N GLU A 83 0.98 3.87 5.52
CA GLU A 83 2.20 4.09 4.72
C GLU A 83 3.30 4.73 5.55
N ARG A 84 2.98 5.80 6.30
CA ARG A 84 3.94 6.45 7.20
C ARG A 84 4.51 5.47 8.22
N ARG A 85 3.64 4.67 8.87
CA ARG A 85 4.07 3.66 9.84
C ARG A 85 4.99 2.61 9.21
N ARG A 86 4.69 2.17 7.98
CA ARG A 86 5.55 1.23 7.24
C ARG A 86 6.91 1.86 6.93
N ALA A 87 6.94 3.10 6.45
CA ALA A 87 8.18 3.82 6.15
C ALA A 87 9.05 3.99 7.40
N THR A 88 8.48 4.41 8.53
CA THR A 88 9.21 4.51 9.80
C THR A 88 9.76 3.15 10.24
N ARG A 89 8.97 2.08 10.13
CA ARG A 89 9.42 0.73 10.49
C ARG A 89 10.59 0.26 9.61
N THR A 90 10.58 0.58 8.32
CA THR A 90 11.70 0.24 7.42
C THR A 90 12.97 0.98 7.84
N ILE A 91 12.88 2.27 8.16
CA ILE A 91 14.03 3.06 8.63
C ILE A 91 14.59 2.47 9.92
N THR A 92 13.75 2.17 10.91
CA THR A 92 14.23 1.57 12.18
C THR A 92 14.92 0.23 11.96
N THR A 93 14.44 -0.59 11.02
CA THR A 93 15.10 -1.87 10.71
C THR A 93 16.45 -1.70 10.02
N GLU A 94 16.62 -0.65 9.20
CA GLU A 94 17.91 -0.33 8.57
C GLU A 94 18.90 0.19 9.62
N ASP A 95 18.46 1.08 10.51
CA ASP A 95 19.28 1.60 11.62
C ASP A 95 19.75 0.46 12.55
N GLU A 96 18.86 -0.49 12.87
CA GLU A 96 19.19 -1.68 13.68
C GLU A 96 20.22 -2.58 12.98
N ALA A 97 20.12 -2.76 11.66
CA ALA A 97 21.06 -3.55 10.87
C ALA A 97 22.45 -2.90 10.84
N ILE A 98 22.52 -1.59 10.64
CA ILE A 98 23.77 -0.82 10.67
C ILE A 98 24.40 -0.92 12.06
N ALA A 99 23.65 -0.68 13.13
CA ALA A 99 24.16 -0.79 14.50
C ALA A 99 24.66 -2.21 14.84
N ALA A 100 24.11 -3.26 14.21
CA ALA A 100 24.62 -4.62 14.36
C ALA A 100 25.98 -4.81 13.67
N GLU A 101 26.19 -4.22 12.49
CA GLU A 101 27.46 -4.27 11.75
C GLU A 101 28.60 -3.59 12.53
N PHE A 102 28.37 -2.37 13.03
CA PHE A 102 29.37 -1.66 13.85
C PHE A 102 29.78 -2.46 15.09
N ARG A 103 28.83 -3.08 15.80
CA ARG A 103 29.14 -3.93 16.95
C ARG A 103 29.97 -5.15 16.58
N ALA A 104 29.69 -5.77 15.42
CA ALA A 104 30.46 -6.91 14.95
C ALA A 104 31.89 -6.52 14.57
N GLU A 105 32.11 -5.32 14.02
CA GLU A 105 33.44 -4.77 13.75
C GLU A 105 34.21 -4.50 15.06
N ASP A 106 33.57 -3.85 16.04
CA ASP A 106 34.16 -3.57 17.35
C ASP A 106 34.56 -4.87 18.08
N ASP A 107 33.68 -5.88 18.08
CA ASP A 107 33.95 -7.19 18.68
C ASP A 107 35.10 -7.92 17.98
N ALA A 108 35.19 -7.81 16.65
CA ALA A 108 36.28 -8.39 15.86
C ALA A 108 37.62 -7.67 16.12
N GLU A 109 37.62 -6.35 16.24
CA GLU A 109 38.81 -5.58 16.61
C GLU A 109 39.29 -5.96 18.01
N ALA A 110 38.37 -6.04 18.99
CA ALA A 110 38.68 -6.46 20.36
C ALA A 110 39.26 -7.88 20.41
N ALA A 111 38.72 -8.81 19.62
CA ALA A 111 39.24 -10.17 19.50
C ALA A 111 40.66 -10.21 18.90
N LEU A 112 40.95 -9.38 17.89
CA LEU A 112 42.29 -9.27 17.32
C LEU A 112 43.29 -8.65 18.31
N ASN A 113 42.86 -7.66 19.08
CA ASN A 113 43.74 -6.96 20.03
C ASN A 113 44.05 -7.80 21.27
N THR A 114 43.11 -8.65 21.71
CA THR A 114 43.31 -9.60 22.81
C THR A 114 44.14 -10.83 22.40
N ALA A 115 44.22 -11.15 21.11
CA ALA A 115 45.04 -12.24 20.58
C ALA A 115 46.52 -11.88 20.35
N ARG A 116 46.89 -10.61 20.57
CA ARG A 116 48.26 -10.07 20.41
C ARG A 116 48.99 -9.98 21.75
#